data_AF-A0A2S4PJK8-F1
#
_entry.id   AF-A0A2S4PJK8-F1
#
_cell.length_a   1.000
_cell.length_b   1.000
_cell.length_c   1.000
_cell.angle_alpha   90.00
_cell.angle_beta   90.00
_cell.angle_gamma   90.00
#
_symmetry.space_group_name_H-M   'P 1'
#
loop_
_entity.id
_entity.type
_entity.pdbx_description
1 polymer ?
#
loop_
_entity_poly.entity_id
_entity_poly.type
_entity_poly.pdbx_seq_one_letter_code
_entity_poly.pdbx_strand_id
1 'polypeptide(L)' 'MKDYTQFNYPSLGGGKNRSQVKLRVVVKEAWDSVASEYFVKLIESMPARCQAVKAADGGPT' A
#
# COMPACT_ATOMS: atom_id res chain seq x y z
N MET A 1 0.66 4.51 -0.03
CA MET A 1 0.23 4.59 -1.46
C MET A 1 -1.26 4.93 -1.63
N LYS A 2 -2.19 4.17 -1.05
CA LYS A 2 -3.65 4.45 -1.15
C LYS A 2 -4.00 5.81 -0.55
N ASP A 3 -3.48 6.09 0.64
CA ASP A 3 -3.76 7.34 1.36
C ASP A 3 -3.17 8.56 0.64
N TYR A 4 -1.93 8.46 0.13
CA TYR A 4 -1.32 9.49 -0.70
C TYR A 4 -2.15 9.78 -1.97
N THR A 5 -2.60 8.73 -2.67
CA THR A 5 -3.41 8.90 -3.89
C THR A 5 -4.76 9.53 -3.57
N GLN A 6 -5.40 9.12 -2.46
CA GLN A 6 -6.70 9.63 -2.05
C GLN A 6 -6.61 11.10 -1.60
N PHE A 7 -5.53 11.48 -0.94
CA PHE A 7 -5.30 12.87 -0.50
C PHE A 7 -4.94 13.79 -1.67
N ASN A 8 -3.99 13.40 -2.52
CA ASN A 8 -3.46 14.25 -3.59
C ASN A 8 -4.30 14.23 -4.87
N TYR A 9 -5.12 13.19 -5.07
CA TYR A 9 -5.94 13.01 -6.26
C TYR A 9 -7.37 12.56 -5.93
N PRO A 10 -8.14 13.36 -5.18
CA PRO A 10 -9.48 12.97 -4.70
C PRO A 10 -10.48 12.71 -5.85
N SER A 11 -10.28 13.34 -7.01
CA SER A 11 -11.12 13.15 -8.20
C SER A 11 -10.89 11.82 -8.93
N LEU A 12 -9.86 11.05 -8.58
CA LEU A 12 -9.58 9.75 -9.19
C LEU A 12 -10.45 8.61 -8.65
N GLY A 13 -11.31 8.87 -7.66
CA GLY A 13 -12.21 7.88 -7.03
C GLY A 13 -13.40 7.41 -7.87
N GLY A 14 -13.63 7.99 -9.05
CA GLY A 14 -14.89 7.83 -9.82
C GLY A 14 -14.84 7.01 -11.11
N GLY A 15 -13.86 6.11 -11.28
CA GLY A 15 -13.90 5.07 -12.33
C GLY A 15 -13.88 5.50 -13.81
N LYS A 16 -13.80 6.80 -14.15
CA LYS A 16 -13.84 7.26 -15.54
C LYS A 16 -12.50 7.89 -15.98
N ASN A 17 -11.89 7.24 -16.97
CA ASN A 17 -10.80 7.71 -17.82
C ASN A 17 -9.50 8.14 -17.11
N ARG A 18 -8.75 7.15 -16.61
CA ARG A 18 -7.32 7.32 -16.38
C ARG A 18 -6.59 7.01 -17.68
N SER A 19 -6.00 8.02 -18.34
CA SER A 19 -4.97 7.71 -19.34
C SER A 19 -3.86 6.92 -18.61
N GLN A 20 -3.36 5.83 -19.21
CA GLN A 20 -2.32 5.00 -18.59
C GLN A 20 -1.11 5.84 -18.13
N VAL A 21 -0.80 6.91 -18.87
CA VAL A 21 0.22 7.91 -18.52
C VAL A 21 -0.05 8.57 -17.17
N LYS A 22 -1.28 9.02 -16.90
CA LYS A 22 -1.64 9.64 -15.61
C LYS A 22 -1.59 8.63 -14.46
N LEU A 23 -2.04 7.39 -14.69
CA LEU A 23 -1.97 6.36 -13.65
C LEU A 23 -0.51 6.06 -13.28
N ARG A 24 0.39 5.97 -14.27
CA ARG A 24 1.81 5.69 -14.04
C ARG A 24 2.49 6.78 -13.20
N VAL A 25 2.16 8.05 -13.45
CA VAL A 25 2.69 9.17 -12.66
C VAL A 25 2.20 9.08 -11.22
N VAL A 26 0.89 8.92 -11.01
CA VAL A 26 0.30 8.82 -9.68
C VAL A 26 0.87 7.65 -8.88
N VAL A 27 1.00 6.47 -9.50
CA VAL A 27 1.58 5.29 -8.84
C VAL A 27 3.04 5.54 -8.46
N LYS A 28 3.83 6.19 -9.34
CA LYS A 28 5.22 6.51 -9.07
C LYS A 28 5.36 7.48 -7.89
N GLU A 29 4.63 8.59 -7.90
CA GLU A 29 4.66 9.55 -6.79
C GLU A 29 4.17 8.93 -5.47
N ALA A 30 3.13 8.10 -5.53
CA ALA A 30 2.60 7.43 -4.37
C ALA A 30 3.51 6.31 -3.84
N TRP A 31 4.42 5.80 -4.67
CA TRP A 31 5.50 4.88 -4.29
C TRP A 31 6.68 5.64 -3.69
N ASP A 32 7.15 6.69 -4.36
CA ASP A 32 8.30 7.50 -3.97
C ASP A 32 8.04 8.28 -2.66
N SER A 33 6.78 8.51 -2.29
CA SER A 33 6.39 9.14 -1.01
C SER A 33 6.40 8.19 0.19
N VAL A 34 6.57 6.88 0.00
CA VAL A 34 6.64 5.92 1.11
C VAL A 34 8.03 5.99 1.75
N ALA A 35 8.09 6.37 3.01
CA ALA A 35 9.33 6.44 3.78
C ALA A 35 10.02 5.07 3.86
N SER A 36 11.35 5.03 3.76
CA SER A 36 12.12 3.77 3.77
C SER A 36 11.93 2.98 5.07
N GLU A 37 11.76 3.69 6.20
CA GLU A 37 11.52 3.12 7.52
C GLU A 37 10.21 2.32 7.58
N TYR A 38 9.23 2.65 6.74
CA TYR A 38 8.00 1.87 6.64
C TYR A 38 8.30 0.43 6.18
N PHE A 39 9.19 0.26 5.20
CA PHE A 39 9.55 -1.07 4.69
C PHE A 39 10.35 -1.88 5.71
N VAL A 40 11.25 -1.23 6.45
CA VAL A 40 11.99 -1.87 7.54
C VAL A 40 11.01 -2.40 8.59
N LYS A 41 10.11 -1.54 9.09
CA LYS A 41 9.08 -1.93 10.07
C LYS A 41 8.15 -3.02 9.55
N LEU A 42 7.83 -2.99 8.25
CA LEU A 42 7.01 -4.04 7.62
C LEU A 42 7.71 -5.40 7.68
N ILE A 43 9.02 -5.45 7.42
CA ILE A 43 9.81 -6.69 7.51
C ILE A 43 9.94 -7.12 8.98
N GLU A 44 10.23 -6.19 9.88
CA GLU A 44 10.31 -6.44 11.32
C GLU A 44 9.00 -6.98 11.91
N SER A 45 7.85 -6.68 11.28
CA SER A 45 6.55 -7.23 11.70
C SER A 45 6.35 -8.72 11.36
N MET A 46 7.19 -9.31 10.50
CA MET A 46 6.99 -10.66 9.98
C MET A 46 6.92 -11.75 11.06
N PRO A 47 7.78 -11.76 12.10
CA PRO A 47 7.69 -12.75 13.17
C PRO A 47 6.33 -12.74 13.86
N ALA A 48 5.74 -11.56 14.11
CA ALA A 48 4.43 -11.44 14.74
C ALA A 48 3.32 -12.03 13.85
N ARG A 49 3.38 -11.78 12.53
CA ARG A 49 2.45 -12.36 11.56
C ARG A 49 2.55 -13.88 11.50
N CYS A 50 3.77 -14.43 11.54
CA CYS A 50 3.96 -15.88 11.61
C CYS A 50 3.37 -16.48 12.90
N GLN A 51 3.50 -15.80 14.05
CA GLN A 51 2.86 -16.27 15.29
C GLN A 51 1.34 -16.20 15.19
N ALA A 52 0.78 -15.17 14.56
CA ALA A 52 -0.65 -15.08 14.32
C ALA A 52 -1.14 -16.27 13.47
N VAL A 53 -0.39 -16.66 12.42
CA VAL A 53 -0.78 -17.78 11.55
C VAL A 53 -0.76 -19.10 12.32
N LYS A 54 0.25 -19.29 13.18
CA LYS A 54 0.32 -20.47 14.05
C LYS A 54 -0.85 -20.50 15.04
N ALA A 55 -1.20 -19.36 15.63
CA ALA A 55 -2.33 -19.27 16.56
C ALA A 55 -3.68 -19.51 15.86
N ALA A 56 -3.77 -19.18 14.57
CA ALA A 56 -4.93 -19.44 13.72
C ALA A 56 -4.94 -20.86 13.11
N ASP A 57 -4.02 -21.76 13.51
CA ASP A 57 -3.84 -23.10 12.93
C ASP A 57 -3.73 -23.08 11.40
N GLY A 58 -2.98 -22.11 10.87
CA GLY A 58 -2.82 -21.90 9.44
C GLY A 58 -3.95 -21.10 8.77
N GLY A 59 -4.97 -20.70 9.52
CA GLY A 59 -6.07 -19.85 9.05
C GLY A 59 -5.68 -18.37 8.82
N PRO A 60 -6.60 -17.56 8.28
CA PRO A 60 -6.38 -16.13 8.06
C PRO A 60 -6.08 -15.38 9.37
N THR A 61 -5.21 -14.37 9.28
CA THR A 61 -4.75 -13.52 10.39
C THR A 61 -4.91 -12.05 10.09
#